data_AF-A0A850BJ40-F1
#
_entry.id   AF-A0A850BJ40-F1
#
_cell.length_a   1.000
_cell.length_b   1.000
_cell.length_c   1.000
_cell.angle_alpha   90.00
_cell.angle_beta   90.00
_cell.angle_gamma   90.00
#
_symmetry.space_group_name_H-M   'P 1'
#
loop_
_entity.id
_entity.type
_entity.pdbx_description
1 polymer ?
#
loop_
_entity_poly.entity_id
_entity_poly.type
_entity_poly.pdbx_seq_one_letter_code
_entity_poly.pdbx_strand_id
1 'polypeptide(L)'
;MDVQTIRQESRAELRARILNGYPVDPDAIAGWVYRGTSLGLPRFVEKLTWKTFQKTFWREPKTGRLLGWNGRLEQDGIDAPSRPKLKNGEPITTWFYEVVRPEGVPMPRGFNRGLIIDYSRGNNPPLDTIRLSKDPLVAVEPGNSDVLLGVTYLALGTLCIETPTYFLLEREHRIEHVPASLREKTSPRADADSGARALFGFERRWAELLFDAVLGVGGAEGRPSLLDVDKGDFWRHLGEAAPPYFEPGLRATVHALTFLPVTMDGFRKPLFALSPDARRACMEKLDADPRLPVRQMVATAKILACFAYFEDEGVRARFEAGLQAPG
;
A
#
# COMPACT_ATOMS: atom_id res chain seq x y z
N MET A 1 -15.93 -33.92 0.79
CA MET A 1 -16.81 -33.25 -0.19
C MET A 1 -15.94 -32.91 -1.36
N ASP A 2 -16.41 -33.20 -2.58
CA ASP A 2 -15.60 -33.02 -3.79
C ASP A 2 -15.51 -31.53 -4.18
N VAL A 3 -14.28 -31.05 -4.35
CA VAL A 3 -13.95 -29.71 -4.83
C VAL A 3 -14.63 -29.39 -6.16
N GLN A 4 -14.72 -30.38 -7.07
CA GLN A 4 -15.35 -30.16 -8.38
C GLN A 4 -16.83 -29.85 -8.26
N THR A 5 -17.51 -30.39 -7.24
CA THR A 5 -18.91 -30.07 -6.96
C THR A 5 -19.05 -28.60 -6.59
N ILE A 6 -18.24 -28.10 -5.66
CA ILE A 6 -18.31 -26.70 -5.19
C ILE A 6 -18.01 -25.71 -6.31
N ARG A 7 -17.07 -26.06 -7.21
CA ARG A 7 -16.71 -25.22 -8.36
C ARG A 7 -17.88 -24.98 -9.33
N GLN A 8 -18.89 -25.83 -9.32
CA GLN A 8 -20.05 -25.75 -10.22
C GLN A 8 -21.28 -25.09 -9.57
N GLU A 9 -21.19 -24.73 -8.29
CA GLU A 9 -22.31 -24.17 -7.55
C GLU A 9 -22.67 -22.75 -7.99
N SER A 10 -23.96 -22.47 -7.92
CA SER A 10 -24.49 -21.12 -8.09
C SER A 10 -24.05 -20.21 -6.94
N ARG A 11 -24.11 -18.90 -7.18
CA ARG A 11 -23.83 -17.90 -6.15
C ARG A 11 -24.71 -18.07 -4.89
N ALA A 12 -25.96 -18.52 -5.05
CA ALA A 12 -26.87 -18.73 -3.93
C ALA A 12 -26.43 -19.92 -3.05
N GLU A 13 -25.97 -21.00 -3.68
CA GLU A 13 -25.42 -22.17 -2.99
C GLU A 13 -24.10 -21.83 -2.28
N LEU A 14 -23.18 -21.14 -2.97
CA LEU A 14 -21.93 -20.66 -2.37
C LEU A 14 -22.18 -19.72 -1.18
N ARG A 15 -23.17 -18.83 -1.30
CA ARG A 15 -23.61 -17.99 -0.18
C ARG A 15 -24.12 -18.84 0.99
N ALA A 16 -24.98 -19.81 0.72
CA ALA A 16 -25.51 -20.69 1.75
C ALA A 16 -24.38 -21.47 2.45
N ARG A 17 -23.31 -21.84 1.73
CA ARG A 17 -22.12 -22.46 2.31
C ARG A 17 -21.32 -21.53 3.19
N ILE A 18 -21.10 -20.28 2.81
CA ILE A 18 -20.46 -19.29 3.71
C ILE A 18 -21.26 -19.17 5.01
N LEU A 19 -22.59 -19.05 4.90
CA LEU A 19 -23.48 -18.88 6.06
C LEU A 19 -23.60 -20.13 6.93
N ASN A 20 -23.33 -21.33 6.38
CA ASN A 20 -23.43 -22.60 7.09
C ASN A 20 -22.09 -23.31 7.34
N GLY A 21 -21.00 -22.69 6.92
CA GLY A 21 -19.66 -23.26 7.00
C GLY A 21 -19.17 -23.40 8.43
N TYR A 22 -18.06 -24.12 8.56
CA TYR A 22 -17.48 -24.46 9.84
C TYR A 22 -16.40 -23.46 10.24
N PRO A 23 -16.19 -23.25 11.56
CA PRO A 23 -15.08 -22.45 12.05
C PRO A 23 -13.74 -22.97 11.53
N VAL A 24 -12.80 -22.05 11.29
CA VAL A 24 -11.44 -22.38 10.89
C VAL A 24 -10.52 -22.15 12.08
N ASP A 25 -9.76 -23.18 12.45
CA ASP A 25 -8.70 -23.05 13.44
C ASP A 25 -7.51 -22.29 12.82
N PRO A 26 -7.13 -21.11 13.35
CA PRO A 26 -6.00 -20.35 12.81
C PRO A 26 -4.67 -21.12 12.88
N ASP A 27 -4.49 -22.04 13.83
CA ASP A 27 -3.28 -22.86 13.93
C ASP A 27 -3.23 -23.93 12.86
N ALA A 28 -4.38 -24.47 12.45
CA ALA A 28 -4.46 -25.47 11.40
C ALA A 28 -4.01 -24.94 10.04
N ILE A 29 -4.20 -23.65 9.75
CA ILE A 29 -3.82 -23.02 8.47
C ILE A 29 -2.43 -22.38 8.51
N ALA A 30 -1.87 -22.11 9.69
CA ALA A 30 -0.57 -21.48 9.83
C ALA A 30 0.58 -22.33 9.23
N GLY A 31 1.48 -21.66 8.51
CA GLY A 31 2.62 -22.26 7.84
C GLY A 31 2.30 -22.90 6.48
N TRP A 32 1.11 -22.68 5.93
CA TRP A 32 0.66 -23.28 4.67
C TRP A 32 0.42 -22.28 3.55
N VAL A 33 0.61 -22.76 2.33
CA VAL A 33 0.20 -22.15 1.08
C VAL A 33 -1.08 -22.84 0.61
N TYR A 34 -2.03 -22.03 0.15
CA TYR A 34 -3.27 -22.49 -0.44
C TYR A 34 -3.39 -22.00 -1.88
N ARG A 35 -3.79 -22.91 -2.77
CA ARG A 35 -4.19 -22.59 -4.12
C ARG A 35 -5.62 -22.09 -4.12
N GLY A 36 -5.83 -20.90 -4.66
CA GLY A 36 -7.11 -20.26 -4.80
C GLY A 36 -7.72 -20.44 -6.18
N THR A 37 -9.03 -20.69 -6.23
CA THR A 37 -9.84 -20.68 -7.45
C THR A 37 -10.98 -19.69 -7.30
N SER A 38 -11.09 -18.71 -8.19
CA SER A 38 -12.22 -17.78 -8.24
C SER A 38 -13.49 -18.49 -8.73
N LEU A 39 -14.60 -18.31 -8.03
CA LEU A 39 -15.91 -18.94 -8.28
C LEU A 39 -16.96 -17.90 -8.68
N GLY A 40 -17.95 -18.31 -9.48
CA GLY A 40 -19.14 -17.50 -9.76
C GLY A 40 -18.95 -16.32 -10.73
N LEU A 41 -17.82 -16.26 -11.43
CA LEU A 41 -17.63 -15.29 -12.52
C LEU A 41 -18.40 -15.75 -13.77
N PRO A 42 -19.01 -14.83 -14.55
CA PRO A 42 -19.66 -15.22 -15.81
C PRO A 42 -18.66 -15.94 -16.74
N ARG A 43 -19.08 -17.00 -17.42
CA ARG A 43 -18.22 -17.84 -18.29
C ARG A 43 -17.39 -17.07 -19.32
N PHE A 44 -17.85 -15.90 -19.77
CA PHE A 44 -17.09 -15.03 -20.69
C PHE A 44 -16.00 -14.19 -19.99
N VAL A 45 -16.15 -13.91 -18.69
CA VAL A 45 -15.15 -13.23 -17.83
C VAL A 45 -14.11 -14.22 -17.30
N GLU A 46 -14.47 -15.49 -17.12
CA GLU A 46 -13.57 -16.56 -16.67
C GLU A 46 -12.38 -16.80 -17.61
N LYS A 47 -12.52 -16.53 -18.91
CA LYS A 47 -11.41 -16.62 -19.89
C LYS A 47 -10.45 -15.43 -19.83
N LEU A 48 -10.85 -14.33 -19.17
CA LEU A 48 -10.13 -13.04 -19.19
C LEU A 48 -9.53 -12.65 -17.83
N THR A 49 -9.86 -13.34 -16.74
CA THR A 49 -9.52 -12.94 -15.38
C THR A 49 -8.73 -14.01 -14.63
N TRP A 50 -7.96 -13.58 -13.62
CA TRP A 50 -7.15 -14.41 -12.71
C TRP A 50 -7.97 -15.55 -12.09
N LYS A 51 -8.04 -16.68 -12.78
CA LYS A 51 -8.84 -17.84 -12.37
C LYS A 51 -8.20 -18.55 -11.19
N THR A 52 -6.87 -18.52 -11.13
CA THR A 52 -6.09 -19.13 -10.06
C THR A 52 -5.15 -18.12 -9.41
N PHE A 53 -4.98 -18.25 -8.11
CA PHE A 53 -4.07 -17.44 -7.30
C PHE A 53 -3.51 -18.29 -6.16
N GLN A 54 -2.57 -17.77 -5.39
CA GLN A 54 -2.14 -18.40 -4.14
C GLN A 54 -2.38 -17.46 -2.97
N LYS A 55 -2.71 -18.01 -1.82
CA LYS A 55 -2.75 -17.31 -0.54
C LYS A 55 -1.86 -18.04 0.46
N THR A 56 -1.14 -17.28 1.27
CA THR A 56 -0.25 -17.84 2.29
C THR A 56 -0.70 -17.42 3.69
N PHE A 57 -0.50 -18.30 4.66
CA PHE A 57 -0.86 -18.04 6.06
C PHE A 57 0.37 -18.23 6.93
N TRP A 58 1.07 -17.14 7.21
CA TRP A 58 2.33 -17.14 7.96
C TRP A 58 2.11 -16.58 9.36
N ARG A 59 2.44 -17.38 10.39
CA ARG A 59 2.45 -16.90 11.76
C ARG A 59 3.74 -16.12 12.00
N GLU A 60 3.61 -14.81 12.20
CA GLU A 60 4.74 -13.93 12.43
C GLU A 60 5.37 -14.25 13.81
N PRO A 61 6.66 -14.64 13.88
CA PRO A 61 7.25 -15.18 15.10
C PRO A 61 7.26 -14.25 16.31
N LYS A 62 7.27 -12.92 16.11
CA LYS A 62 7.42 -11.96 17.21
C LYS A 62 6.11 -11.69 17.93
N THR A 63 5.08 -11.39 17.16
CA THR A 63 3.76 -10.97 17.67
C THR A 63 2.78 -12.12 17.73
N GLY A 64 3.11 -13.26 17.09
CA GLY A 64 2.20 -14.39 16.94
C GLY A 64 1.02 -14.11 16.01
N ARG A 65 0.95 -12.93 15.36
CA ARG A 65 -0.12 -12.57 14.42
C ARG A 65 -0.09 -13.49 13.21
N LEU A 66 -1.28 -13.86 12.72
CA LEU A 66 -1.40 -14.63 11.49
C LEU A 66 -1.49 -13.68 10.31
N LEU A 67 -0.39 -13.53 9.58
CA LEU A 67 -0.28 -12.65 8.41
C LEU A 67 -0.35 -13.47 7.13
N GLY A 68 -0.56 -12.81 6.00
CA GLY A 68 -0.53 -13.48 4.71
C GLY A 68 -0.38 -12.52 3.55
N TRP A 69 -0.20 -13.09 2.37
CA TRP A 69 -0.14 -12.37 1.11
C TRP A 69 -0.76 -13.21 -0.01
N ASN A 70 -1.04 -12.56 -1.14
CA ASN A 70 -1.44 -13.24 -2.36
C ASN A 70 -0.21 -13.43 -3.26
N GLY A 71 0.02 -14.65 -3.73
CA GLY A 71 1.00 -14.97 -4.76
C GLY A 71 0.36 -14.91 -6.14
N ARG A 72 1.03 -14.26 -7.10
CA ARG A 72 0.60 -14.30 -8.51
C ARG A 72 1.08 -15.58 -9.16
N LEU A 73 0.20 -16.29 -9.86
CA LEU A 73 0.50 -17.52 -10.58
C LEU A 73 0.52 -17.32 -12.09
N GLU A 74 1.30 -18.14 -12.78
CA GLU A 74 1.09 -18.44 -14.19
C GLU A 74 -0.31 -19.04 -14.39
N GLN A 75 -1.01 -18.60 -15.44
CA GLN A 75 -2.41 -18.96 -15.68
C GLN A 75 -2.49 -20.12 -16.68
N ASP A 76 -2.01 -21.30 -16.28
CA ASP A 76 -1.87 -22.46 -17.16
C ASP A 76 -3.10 -23.39 -17.18
N GLY A 77 -4.17 -22.99 -16.49
CA GLY A 77 -5.38 -23.79 -16.33
C GLY A 77 -5.71 -24.05 -14.86
N ILE A 78 -6.96 -24.48 -14.61
CA ILE A 78 -7.47 -24.67 -13.25
C ILE A 78 -6.83 -25.87 -12.54
N ASP A 79 -6.50 -26.93 -13.28
CA ASP A 79 -5.91 -28.17 -12.74
C ASP A 79 -4.38 -28.24 -12.93
N ALA A 80 -3.77 -27.22 -13.55
CA ALA A 80 -2.33 -27.15 -13.71
C ALA A 80 -1.65 -26.86 -12.36
N PRO A 81 -0.46 -27.43 -12.07
CA PRO A 81 0.29 -27.13 -10.85
C PRO A 81 0.50 -25.62 -10.64
N SER A 82 0.52 -25.15 -9.40
CA SER A 82 0.77 -23.72 -9.13
C SER A 82 2.22 -23.38 -9.49
N ARG A 83 2.39 -22.46 -10.44
CA ARG A 83 3.70 -21.90 -10.78
C ARG A 83 3.71 -20.41 -10.45
N PRO A 84 4.49 -19.96 -9.46
CA PRO A 84 4.53 -18.54 -9.11
C PRO A 84 5.15 -17.73 -10.26
N LYS A 85 4.56 -16.58 -10.56
CA LYS A 85 5.19 -15.58 -11.41
C LYS A 85 6.39 -15.01 -10.67
N LEU A 86 7.52 -14.93 -11.37
CA LEU A 86 8.75 -14.40 -10.81
C LEU A 86 9.04 -13.00 -11.34
N LYS A 87 9.61 -12.15 -10.48
CA LYS A 87 10.24 -10.88 -10.85
C LYS A 87 11.60 -10.83 -10.19
N ASN A 88 12.66 -10.66 -10.99
CA ASN A 88 14.05 -10.68 -10.51
C ASN A 88 14.39 -11.97 -9.73
N GLY A 89 13.84 -13.11 -10.15
CA GLY A 89 14.05 -14.41 -9.49
C GLY A 89 13.22 -14.66 -8.24
N GLU A 90 12.44 -13.68 -7.76
CA GLU A 90 11.58 -13.84 -6.58
C GLU A 90 10.09 -13.93 -6.94
N PRO A 91 9.28 -14.69 -6.18
CA PRO A 91 7.83 -14.72 -6.35
C PRO A 91 7.19 -13.34 -6.22
N ILE A 92 6.29 -12.99 -7.15
CA ILE A 92 5.53 -11.75 -7.09
C ILE A 92 4.42 -11.89 -6.04
N THR A 93 4.55 -11.15 -4.94
CA THR A 93 3.57 -11.10 -3.85
C THR A 93 2.82 -9.78 -3.81
N THR A 94 1.51 -9.82 -3.62
CA THR A 94 0.62 -8.64 -3.59
C THR A 94 -0.44 -8.79 -2.50
N TRP A 95 -1.13 -7.69 -2.17
CA TRP A 95 -2.33 -7.70 -1.30
C TRP A 95 -2.09 -8.45 0.01
N PHE A 96 -1.26 -7.86 0.87
CA PHE A 96 -0.95 -8.38 2.18
C PHE A 96 -2.18 -8.27 3.10
N TYR A 97 -2.29 -9.15 4.09
CA TYR A 97 -3.42 -9.14 5.02
C TYR A 97 -3.02 -9.69 6.38
N GLU A 98 -3.89 -9.43 7.36
CA GLU A 98 -3.91 -10.16 8.62
C GLU A 98 -5.16 -11.05 8.65
N VAL A 99 -5.03 -12.24 9.21
CA VAL A 99 -6.14 -13.13 9.49
C VAL A 99 -6.58 -12.91 10.94
N VAL A 100 -7.81 -12.49 11.11
CA VAL A 100 -8.39 -12.15 12.41
C VAL A 100 -9.64 -12.96 12.67
N ARG A 101 -10.02 -13.04 13.93
CA ARG A 101 -11.35 -13.52 14.31
C ARG A 101 -12.41 -12.46 13.98
N PRO A 102 -13.69 -12.83 13.81
CA PRO A 102 -14.73 -11.92 13.32
C PRO A 102 -15.17 -10.88 14.36
N GLU A 103 -14.80 -11.01 15.63
CA GLU A 103 -15.25 -10.09 16.67
C GLU A 103 -14.78 -8.66 16.41
N GLY A 104 -15.72 -7.71 16.45
CA GLY A 104 -15.45 -6.29 16.24
C GLY A 104 -15.20 -5.89 14.77
N VAL A 105 -15.24 -6.83 13.82
CA VAL A 105 -15.07 -6.54 12.39
C VAL A 105 -16.43 -6.23 11.76
N PRO A 106 -16.63 -5.06 11.10
CA PRO A 106 -17.85 -4.78 10.35
C PRO A 106 -18.03 -5.79 9.21
N MET A 107 -19.18 -6.46 9.13
CA MET A 107 -19.45 -7.47 8.11
C MET A 107 -20.94 -7.65 7.78
N PRO A 108 -21.27 -8.22 6.61
CA PRO A 108 -22.62 -8.68 6.31
C PRO A 108 -23.12 -9.72 7.33
N ARG A 109 -24.44 -9.76 7.54
CA ARG A 109 -25.07 -10.68 8.50
C ARG A 109 -24.73 -12.14 8.15
N GLY A 110 -24.22 -12.86 9.15
CA GLY A 110 -23.92 -14.29 9.08
C GLY A 110 -22.50 -14.63 8.59
N PHE A 111 -21.66 -13.64 8.29
CA PHE A 111 -20.27 -13.85 7.84
C PHE A 111 -19.27 -14.06 9.00
N ASN A 112 -19.77 -14.25 10.22
CA ASN A 112 -18.99 -14.32 11.46
C ASN A 112 -18.68 -15.75 11.94
N ARG A 113 -18.76 -16.77 11.05
CA ARG A 113 -18.62 -18.18 11.46
C ARG A 113 -17.19 -18.71 11.51
N GLY A 114 -16.29 -18.12 10.72
CA GLY A 114 -14.91 -18.57 10.59
C GLY A 114 -13.92 -17.45 10.87
N LEU A 115 -12.86 -17.37 10.06
CA LEU A 115 -11.86 -16.30 10.14
C LEU A 115 -12.15 -15.20 9.12
N ILE A 116 -11.54 -14.03 9.29
CA ILE A 116 -11.58 -12.93 8.32
C ILE A 116 -10.17 -12.64 7.83
N ILE A 117 -9.98 -12.62 6.51
CA ILE A 117 -8.83 -12.00 5.86
C ILE A 117 -9.09 -10.49 5.80
N ASP A 118 -8.32 -9.69 6.52
CA ASP A 118 -8.45 -8.23 6.57
C ASP A 118 -7.26 -7.53 5.91
N TYR A 119 -7.48 -7.05 4.68
CA TYR A 119 -6.48 -6.33 3.90
C TYR A 119 -6.18 -4.92 4.42
N SER A 120 -7.06 -4.34 5.25
CA SER A 120 -6.82 -3.02 5.85
C SER A 120 -5.67 -3.05 6.85
N ARG A 121 -5.41 -4.24 7.42
CA ARG A 121 -4.39 -4.54 8.44
C ARG A 121 -3.08 -5.09 7.83
N GLY A 122 -3.08 -5.35 6.53
CA GLY A 122 -1.88 -5.70 5.78
C GLY A 122 -1.01 -4.50 5.42
N ASN A 123 0.24 -4.77 5.01
CA ASN A 123 1.18 -3.73 4.56
C ASN A 123 0.92 -3.27 3.11
N ASN A 124 -0.32 -2.87 2.82
CA ASN A 124 -0.72 -2.40 1.50
C ASN A 124 -0.57 -0.86 1.39
N PRO A 125 -0.34 -0.31 0.18
CA PRO A 125 -0.28 1.13 -0.03
C PRO A 125 -1.55 1.84 0.49
N PRO A 126 -1.45 3.04 1.08
CA PRO A 126 -2.60 3.67 1.73
C PRO A 126 -3.84 3.88 0.86
N LEU A 127 -3.63 4.16 -0.44
CA LEU A 127 -4.67 4.38 -1.45
C LEU A 127 -5.06 3.11 -2.22
N ASP A 128 -4.49 1.95 -1.88
CA ASP A 128 -4.88 0.70 -2.52
C ASP A 128 -6.30 0.33 -2.07
N THR A 129 -7.23 0.24 -3.03
CA THR A 129 -8.64 -0.04 -2.76
C THR A 129 -8.83 -1.42 -2.15
N ILE A 130 -7.86 -2.34 -2.28
CA ILE A 130 -7.90 -3.65 -1.61
C ILE A 130 -8.03 -3.52 -0.09
N ARG A 131 -7.58 -2.41 0.51
CA ARG A 131 -7.71 -2.17 1.95
C ARG A 131 -9.16 -2.06 2.41
N LEU A 132 -10.10 -1.83 1.50
CA LEU A 132 -11.54 -1.82 1.78
C LEU A 132 -12.13 -3.24 1.75
N SER A 133 -11.42 -4.20 1.17
CA SER A 133 -11.85 -5.58 1.04
C SER A 133 -11.61 -6.37 2.32
N LYS A 134 -12.50 -7.32 2.57
CA LYS A 134 -12.38 -8.35 3.62
C LYS A 134 -12.94 -9.66 3.09
N ASP A 135 -12.31 -10.76 3.44
CA ASP A 135 -12.76 -12.09 3.02
C ASP A 135 -13.09 -12.95 4.26
N PRO A 136 -14.36 -13.15 4.66
CA PRO A 136 -14.74 -14.25 5.52
C PRO A 136 -14.31 -15.57 4.91
N LEU A 137 -13.80 -16.45 5.75
CA LEU A 137 -13.23 -17.73 5.39
C LEU A 137 -13.77 -18.80 6.33
N VAL A 138 -14.42 -19.81 5.75
CA VAL A 138 -14.99 -20.94 6.48
C VAL A 138 -14.41 -22.25 5.96
N ALA A 139 -14.33 -23.25 6.83
CA ALA A 139 -14.04 -24.61 6.41
C ALA A 139 -15.29 -25.21 5.76
N VAL A 140 -15.09 -25.94 4.66
CA VAL A 140 -16.18 -26.64 3.95
C VAL A 140 -16.66 -27.86 4.75
N GLU A 141 -15.75 -28.46 5.52
CA GLU A 141 -16.00 -29.65 6.32
C GLU A 141 -15.62 -29.43 7.79
N PRO A 142 -16.31 -30.08 8.73
CA PRO A 142 -16.02 -29.92 10.16
C PRO A 142 -14.63 -30.47 10.49
N GLY A 143 -13.79 -29.65 11.13
CA GLY A 143 -12.45 -30.04 11.57
C GLY A 143 -11.41 -30.19 10.46
N ASN A 144 -11.77 -29.95 9.20
CA ASN A 144 -10.87 -30.05 8.06
C ASN A 144 -10.61 -28.66 7.46
N SER A 145 -9.35 -28.23 7.51
CA SER A 145 -8.91 -26.94 6.96
C SER A 145 -8.17 -27.06 5.62
N ASP A 146 -8.20 -28.22 4.97
CA ASP A 146 -7.56 -28.43 3.66
C ASP A 146 -8.35 -27.77 2.54
N VAL A 147 -9.67 -27.61 2.70
CA VAL A 147 -10.54 -26.92 1.74
C VAL A 147 -11.35 -25.84 2.46
N LEU A 148 -11.12 -24.60 2.06
CA LEU A 148 -11.78 -23.42 2.64
C LEU A 148 -12.56 -22.69 1.56
N LEU A 149 -13.69 -22.11 1.96
CA LEU A 149 -14.50 -21.26 1.09
C LEU A 149 -14.46 -19.82 1.62
N GLY A 150 -14.23 -18.87 0.73
CA GLY A 150 -14.28 -17.46 1.05
C GLY A 150 -15.12 -16.65 0.07
N VAL A 151 -15.47 -15.44 0.48
CA VAL A 151 -16.16 -14.46 -0.36
C VAL A 151 -15.64 -13.08 -0.01
N THR A 152 -15.37 -12.23 -0.99
CA THR A 152 -14.98 -10.83 -0.71
C THR A 152 -16.22 -9.98 -0.43
N TYR A 153 -16.15 -9.13 0.57
CA TYR A 153 -17.04 -7.97 0.73
C TYR A 153 -16.23 -6.69 0.90
N LEU A 154 -16.85 -5.55 0.59
CA LEU A 154 -16.27 -4.22 0.79
C LEU A 154 -16.84 -3.59 2.06
N ALA A 155 -15.96 -3.07 2.92
CA ALA A 155 -16.31 -2.28 4.09
C ALA A 155 -16.09 -0.79 3.81
N LEU A 156 -17.19 -0.04 3.65
CA LEU A 156 -17.21 1.40 3.35
C LEU A 156 -17.81 2.15 4.54
N GLY A 157 -16.97 2.48 5.53
CA GLY A 157 -17.43 3.03 6.80
C GLY A 157 -18.29 2.01 7.54
N THR A 158 -19.57 2.34 7.78
CA THR A 158 -20.54 1.44 8.42
C THR A 158 -21.23 0.49 7.43
N LEU A 159 -21.10 0.73 6.12
CA LEU A 159 -21.74 -0.08 5.09
C LEU A 159 -20.85 -1.28 4.71
N CYS A 160 -21.43 -2.48 4.67
CA CYS A 160 -20.77 -3.70 4.21
C CYS A 160 -21.49 -4.26 2.99
N ILE A 161 -20.80 -4.31 1.84
CA ILE A 161 -21.36 -4.76 0.56
C ILE A 161 -20.68 -6.05 0.13
N GLU A 162 -21.44 -7.15 0.13
CA GLU A 162 -20.99 -8.40 -0.46
C GLU A 162 -20.76 -8.26 -1.96
N THR A 163 -19.64 -8.78 -2.45
CA THR A 163 -19.33 -8.84 -3.88
C THR A 163 -19.68 -10.23 -4.43
N PRO A 164 -19.87 -10.40 -5.75
CA PRO A 164 -20.05 -11.72 -6.34
C PRO A 164 -18.74 -12.54 -6.42
N THR A 165 -17.68 -12.17 -5.70
CA THR A 165 -16.35 -12.81 -5.80
C THR A 165 -16.17 -13.86 -4.71
N TYR A 166 -16.73 -15.03 -4.96
CA TYR A 166 -16.50 -16.22 -4.16
C TYR A 166 -15.19 -16.86 -4.59
N PHE A 167 -14.53 -17.58 -3.69
CA PHE A 167 -13.33 -18.32 -4.02
C PHE A 167 -13.16 -19.55 -3.13
N LEU A 168 -12.57 -20.59 -3.69
CA LEU A 168 -12.14 -21.78 -2.96
C LEU A 168 -10.64 -21.67 -2.69
N LEU A 169 -10.18 -22.12 -1.52
CA LEU A 169 -8.78 -22.33 -1.19
C LEU A 169 -8.53 -23.81 -0.89
N GLU A 170 -7.59 -24.40 -1.61
CA GLU A 170 -7.16 -25.80 -1.44
C GLU A 170 -5.72 -25.79 -0.91
N ARG A 171 -5.48 -26.48 0.21
CA ARG A 171 -4.14 -26.58 0.82
C ARG A 171 -3.19 -27.27 -0.15
N GLU A 172 -2.01 -26.68 -0.33
CA GLU A 172 -1.04 -27.17 -1.30
C GLU A 172 0.22 -27.67 -0.59
N HIS A 173 1.08 -26.76 -0.15
CA HIS A 173 2.37 -27.10 0.45
C HIS A 173 2.73 -26.14 1.59
N ARG A 174 3.81 -26.43 2.31
CA ARG A 174 4.33 -25.55 3.36
C ARG A 174 4.89 -24.26 2.75
N ILE A 175 4.88 -23.17 3.52
CA ILE A 175 5.47 -21.90 3.07
C ILE A 175 6.99 -22.08 2.88
N GLU A 176 7.46 -21.89 1.65
CA GLU A 176 8.88 -21.96 1.28
C GLU A 176 9.52 -20.57 1.11
N HIS A 177 8.69 -19.54 0.90
CA HIS A 177 9.15 -18.16 0.70
C HIS A 177 8.34 -17.21 1.59
N VAL A 178 9.03 -16.37 2.36
CA VAL A 178 8.43 -15.21 3.06
C VAL A 178 8.98 -13.94 2.42
N PRO A 179 8.14 -12.96 2.02
CA PRO A 179 8.61 -11.70 1.44
C PRO A 179 9.53 -10.91 2.38
N ALA A 180 10.57 -10.26 1.84
CA ALA A 180 11.53 -9.47 2.62
C ALA A 180 10.84 -8.39 3.49
N SER A 181 9.78 -7.76 2.97
CA SER A 181 8.98 -6.75 3.68
C SER A 181 8.29 -7.27 4.96
N LEU A 182 8.15 -8.59 5.10
CA LEU A 182 7.68 -9.25 6.33
C LEU A 182 8.83 -9.78 7.19
N ARG A 183 10.00 -10.09 6.60
CA ARG A 183 11.21 -10.51 7.34
C ARG A 183 11.92 -9.34 8.02
N GLU A 184 11.96 -8.16 7.43
CA GLU A 184 12.66 -7.01 8.03
C GLU A 184 11.97 -6.53 9.31
N LYS A 185 10.66 -6.76 9.43
CA LYS A 185 9.91 -6.53 10.66
C LYS A 185 10.27 -7.54 11.78
N THR A 186 10.90 -8.67 11.46
CA THR A 186 11.37 -9.67 12.43
C THR A 186 12.83 -9.48 12.89
N SER A 187 13.59 -8.49 12.39
CA SER A 187 14.88 -8.10 13.00
C SER A 187 14.66 -7.17 14.20
N PRO A 188 15.48 -7.21 15.27
CA PRO A 188 15.36 -6.29 16.39
C PRO A 188 15.80 -4.88 15.95
N ARG A 189 14.89 -4.16 15.28
CA ARG A 189 14.89 -2.72 15.32
C ARG A 189 13.95 -2.32 16.45
N ALA A 190 14.52 -1.56 17.36
CA ALA A 190 13.87 -0.95 18.50
C ALA A 190 12.48 -0.42 18.14
N ASP A 191 11.57 -0.58 19.06
CA ASP A 191 10.30 0.12 19.11
C ASP A 191 10.48 1.61 18.77
N ALA A 192 10.10 2.00 17.56
CA ALA A 192 9.68 3.34 17.15
C ALA A 192 9.56 3.38 15.61
N ASP A 193 8.36 3.17 15.05
CA ASP A 193 7.95 3.95 13.86
C ASP A 193 6.43 3.87 13.57
N SER A 194 5.62 3.93 14.63
CA SER A 194 4.25 4.47 14.54
C SER A 194 4.24 5.98 14.85
N GLY A 195 5.40 6.63 14.74
CA GLY A 195 5.50 8.08 14.67
C GLY A 195 4.68 8.54 13.47
N ALA A 196 3.85 9.55 13.70
CA ALA A 196 2.94 10.07 12.70
C ALA A 196 3.72 10.38 11.40
N ARG A 197 3.28 9.78 10.28
CA ARG A 197 3.87 10.08 8.99
C ARG A 197 3.24 11.38 8.51
N ALA A 198 4.01 12.48 8.61
CA ALA A 198 3.56 13.81 8.20
C ALA A 198 2.90 13.85 6.81
N LEU A 199 3.44 13.08 5.86
CA LEU A 199 2.94 12.97 4.48
C LEU A 199 2.92 11.52 3.99
N PHE A 200 1.93 11.19 3.15
CA PHE A 200 1.88 9.93 2.39
C PHE A 200 2.99 9.89 1.33
N GLY A 201 3.34 8.70 0.82
CA GLY A 201 4.44 8.56 -0.15
C GLY A 201 4.29 9.39 -1.43
N PHE A 202 3.07 9.52 -1.98
CA PHE A 202 2.83 10.38 -3.14
C PHE A 202 2.89 11.87 -2.78
N GLU A 203 2.43 12.25 -1.58
CA GLU A 203 2.51 13.63 -1.09
C GLU A 203 3.97 14.03 -0.85
N ARG A 204 4.80 13.12 -0.33
CA ARG A 204 6.26 13.32 -0.23
C ARG A 204 6.87 13.59 -1.58
N ARG A 205 6.54 12.77 -2.59
CA ARG A 205 7.02 13.01 -3.97
C ARG A 205 6.58 14.37 -4.51
N TRP A 206 5.35 14.81 -4.21
CA TRP A 206 4.90 16.15 -4.60
C TRP A 206 5.65 17.25 -3.86
N ALA A 207 5.88 17.08 -2.56
CA ALA A 207 6.69 17.98 -1.75
C ALA A 207 8.13 18.09 -2.28
N GLU A 208 8.74 16.97 -2.69
CA GLU A 208 10.09 16.95 -3.28
C GLU A 208 10.16 17.72 -4.61
N LEU A 209 9.15 17.56 -5.47
CA LEU A 209 9.05 18.33 -6.71
C LEU A 209 8.81 19.82 -6.46
N LEU A 210 8.04 20.15 -5.42
CA LEU A 210 7.84 21.51 -4.95
C LEU A 210 9.16 22.11 -4.45
N PHE A 211 9.86 21.40 -3.57
CA PHE A 211 11.11 21.83 -2.96
C PHE A 211 12.22 22.01 -4.00
N ASP A 212 12.32 21.09 -4.96
CA ASP A 212 13.25 21.20 -6.09
C ASP A 212 12.95 22.44 -6.96
N ALA A 213 11.69 22.65 -7.31
CA ALA A 213 11.26 23.82 -8.10
C ALA A 213 11.52 25.14 -7.36
N VAL A 214 11.39 25.12 -6.03
CA VAL A 214 11.63 26.26 -5.15
C VAL A 214 13.11 26.62 -5.04
N LEU A 215 13.99 25.63 -4.87
CA LEU A 215 15.42 25.88 -4.74
C LEU A 215 16.04 26.25 -6.08
N GLY A 216 15.45 25.79 -7.19
CA GLY A 216 15.93 26.09 -8.54
C GLY A 216 17.33 25.53 -8.85
N VAL A 217 17.84 24.65 -7.99
CA VAL A 217 19.16 24.04 -8.11
C VAL A 217 19.14 22.93 -9.14
N GLY A 218 20.03 23.01 -10.13
CA GLY A 218 20.10 22.11 -11.27
C GLY A 218 20.15 22.87 -12.59
N GLY A 219 21.34 22.93 -13.19
CA GLY A 219 21.52 23.34 -14.58
C GLY A 219 22.62 24.37 -14.86
N ALA A 220 22.98 25.26 -13.91
CA ALA A 220 23.89 26.38 -14.20
C ALA A 220 25.13 26.49 -13.30
N GLU A 221 25.09 26.01 -12.05
CA GLU A 221 26.16 26.26 -11.05
C GLU A 221 26.80 24.97 -10.48
N GLY A 222 26.62 23.82 -11.14
CA GLY A 222 27.22 22.54 -10.68
C GLY A 222 26.66 21.97 -9.37
N ARG A 223 25.64 22.60 -8.79
CA ARG A 223 24.95 22.11 -7.57
C ARG A 223 23.97 20.98 -7.92
N PRO A 224 23.88 19.93 -7.07
CA PRO A 224 22.94 18.84 -7.31
C PRO A 224 21.50 19.34 -7.17
N SER A 225 20.59 18.77 -7.98
CA SER A 225 19.16 18.95 -7.76
C SER A 225 18.77 18.31 -6.45
N LEU A 226 17.75 18.85 -5.78
CA LEU A 226 17.20 18.23 -4.58
C LEU A 226 16.64 16.82 -4.87
N LEU A 227 16.24 16.55 -6.11
CA LEU A 227 15.77 15.23 -6.51
C LEU A 227 16.89 14.18 -6.47
N ASP A 228 18.15 14.60 -6.66
CA ASP A 228 19.34 13.73 -6.65
C ASP A 228 19.93 13.52 -5.25
N VAL A 229 19.48 14.29 -4.26
CA VAL A 229 19.92 14.23 -2.86
C VAL A 229 19.19 13.13 -2.09
N ASP A 230 19.85 12.44 -1.15
CA ASP A 230 19.16 11.52 -0.25
C ASP A 230 18.33 12.30 0.78
N LYS A 231 17.03 12.02 0.82
CA LYS A 231 16.04 12.71 1.66
C LYS A 231 15.47 11.79 2.75
N GLY A 232 15.99 10.57 2.86
CA GLY A 232 15.50 9.56 3.80
C GLY A 232 15.58 10.05 5.24
N ASP A 233 16.74 10.57 5.63
CA ASP A 233 16.96 11.10 6.98
C ASP A 233 16.15 12.35 7.27
N PHE A 234 16.05 13.29 6.32
CA PHE A 234 15.18 14.47 6.46
C PHE A 234 13.74 14.09 6.76
N TRP A 235 13.14 13.19 5.97
CA TRP A 235 11.75 12.79 6.20
C TRP A 235 11.56 12.03 7.51
N ARG A 236 12.59 11.31 7.97
CA ARG A 236 12.58 10.61 9.26
C ARG A 236 12.64 11.63 10.41
N HIS A 237 13.62 12.53 10.43
CA HIS A 237 13.74 13.56 11.46
C HIS A 237 12.54 14.51 11.47
N LEU A 238 11.99 14.87 10.31
CA LEU A 238 10.77 15.68 10.24
C LEU A 238 9.59 14.94 10.88
N GLY A 239 9.44 13.63 10.68
CA GLY A 239 8.39 12.83 11.32
C GLY A 239 8.57 12.67 12.83
N GLU A 240 9.82 12.56 13.30
CA GLU A 240 10.16 12.44 14.72
C GLU A 240 10.03 13.77 15.48
N ALA A 241 10.40 14.89 14.86
CA ALA A 241 10.50 16.20 15.52
C ALA A 241 9.28 17.09 15.32
N ALA A 242 8.44 16.84 14.31
CA ALA A 242 7.31 17.72 14.02
C ALA A 242 6.22 17.62 15.10
N PRO A 243 5.70 18.76 15.60
CA PRO A 243 4.57 18.73 16.51
C PRO A 243 3.29 18.26 15.77
N PRO A 244 2.29 17.67 16.46
CA PRO A 244 1.11 17.07 15.81
C PRO A 244 0.30 18.01 14.89
N TYR A 245 0.33 19.32 15.14
CA TYR A 245 -0.36 20.33 14.33
C TYR A 245 0.40 20.74 13.06
N PHE A 246 1.66 20.34 12.93
CA PHE A 246 2.47 20.63 11.75
C PHE A 246 2.02 19.82 10.53
N GLU A 247 1.69 18.53 10.71
CA GLU A 247 1.36 17.64 9.59
C GLU A 247 0.14 18.10 8.77
N PRO A 248 -1.00 18.49 9.38
CA PRO A 248 -2.13 18.99 8.61
C PRO A 248 -1.78 20.25 7.82
N GLY A 249 -0.95 21.14 8.40
CA GLY A 249 -0.49 22.37 7.75
C GLY A 249 0.44 22.09 6.57
N LEU A 250 1.39 21.16 6.73
CA LEU A 250 2.27 20.73 5.65
C LEU A 250 1.49 20.06 4.52
N ARG A 251 0.55 19.16 4.85
CA ARG A 251 -0.31 18.52 3.86
C ARG A 251 -1.15 19.54 3.09
N ALA A 252 -1.79 20.47 3.79
CA ALA A 252 -2.55 21.54 3.15
C ALA A 252 -1.67 22.38 2.20
N THR A 253 -0.44 22.71 2.62
CA THR A 253 0.54 23.44 1.79
C THR A 253 0.90 22.67 0.53
N VAL A 254 1.28 21.38 0.66
CA VAL A 254 1.67 20.53 -0.47
C VAL A 254 0.52 20.40 -1.47
N HIS A 255 -0.70 20.13 -1.00
CA HIS A 255 -1.86 20.01 -1.88
C HIS A 255 -2.19 21.34 -2.57
N ALA A 256 -2.26 22.43 -1.81
CA ALA A 256 -2.58 23.74 -2.35
C ALA A 256 -1.58 24.12 -3.46
N LEU A 257 -0.28 24.10 -3.18
CA LEU A 257 0.74 24.50 -4.16
C LEU A 257 0.85 23.51 -5.35
N THR A 258 0.49 22.24 -5.16
CA THR A 258 0.45 21.26 -6.25
C THR A 258 -0.68 21.54 -7.24
N PHE A 259 -1.86 21.95 -6.75
CA PHE A 259 -3.07 22.07 -7.58
C PHE A 259 -3.45 23.51 -7.96
N LEU A 260 -2.97 24.52 -7.23
CA LEU A 260 -3.18 25.94 -7.60
C LEU A 260 -2.82 26.27 -9.06
N PRO A 261 -1.74 25.69 -9.65
CA PRO A 261 -1.37 25.94 -11.04
C PRO A 261 -2.45 25.54 -12.06
N VAL A 262 -3.38 24.65 -11.72
CA VAL A 262 -4.52 24.31 -12.60
C VAL A 262 -5.42 25.51 -12.86
N THR A 263 -5.47 26.45 -11.92
CA THR A 263 -6.34 27.64 -11.95
C THR A 263 -5.61 28.94 -12.30
N MET A 264 -4.29 28.89 -12.48
CA MET A 264 -3.48 30.07 -12.72
C MET A 264 -3.29 30.32 -14.22
N ASP A 265 -3.44 31.57 -14.66
CA ASP A 265 -3.16 31.91 -16.06
C ASP A 265 -1.74 31.51 -16.49
N GLY A 266 -1.62 30.88 -17.65
CA GLY A 266 -0.35 30.33 -18.16
C GLY A 266 -0.07 28.90 -17.72
N PHE A 267 -0.80 28.37 -16.73
CA PHE A 267 -0.69 26.99 -16.26
C PHE A 267 -2.06 26.29 -16.38
N ARG A 268 -2.08 25.00 -16.73
CA ARG A 268 -3.32 24.20 -16.88
C ARG A 268 -3.17 22.75 -16.40
N LYS A 269 -2.11 22.50 -15.65
CA LYS A 269 -1.74 21.18 -15.14
C LYS A 269 -1.26 21.34 -13.70
N PRO A 270 -1.45 20.33 -12.84
CA PRO A 270 -0.86 20.35 -11.51
C PRO A 270 0.67 20.39 -11.61
N LEU A 271 1.32 20.89 -10.57
CA LEU A 271 2.76 21.14 -10.55
C LEU A 271 3.58 19.90 -10.95
N PHE A 272 3.22 18.71 -10.45
CA PHE A 272 3.93 17.47 -10.76
C PHE A 272 3.87 17.07 -12.25
N ALA A 273 2.94 17.62 -13.03
CA ALA A 273 2.78 17.36 -14.45
C ALA A 273 3.38 18.46 -15.34
N LEU A 274 3.99 19.49 -14.74
CA LEU A 274 4.73 20.54 -15.45
C LEU A 274 6.18 20.11 -15.72
N SER A 275 6.77 20.62 -16.80
CA SER A 275 8.21 20.50 -17.05
C SER A 275 9.01 21.23 -15.96
N PRO A 276 10.29 20.92 -15.74
CA PRO A 276 11.11 21.59 -14.73
C PRO A 276 11.10 23.13 -14.86
N ASP A 277 11.25 23.65 -16.09
CA ASP A 277 11.20 25.11 -16.34
C ASP A 277 9.84 25.71 -16.02
N ALA A 278 8.76 25.02 -16.41
CA ALA A 278 7.41 25.47 -16.11
C ALA A 278 7.10 25.43 -14.61
N ARG A 279 7.68 24.48 -13.85
CA ARG A 279 7.56 24.46 -12.38
C ARG A 279 8.25 25.66 -11.75
N ARG A 280 9.46 26.01 -12.21
CA ARG A 280 10.19 27.19 -11.72
C ARG A 280 9.41 28.47 -11.97
N ALA A 281 8.98 28.71 -13.22
CA ALA A 281 8.16 29.86 -13.58
C ALA A 281 6.84 29.90 -12.78
N CYS A 282 6.25 28.73 -12.49
CA CYS A 282 5.07 28.62 -11.65
C CYS A 282 5.35 29.06 -10.21
N MET A 283 6.45 28.60 -9.61
CA MET A 283 6.84 28.96 -8.26
C MET A 283 7.16 30.45 -8.12
N GLU A 284 7.83 31.06 -9.12
CA GLU A 284 8.06 32.51 -9.17
C GLU A 284 6.73 33.28 -9.16
N LYS A 285 5.74 32.83 -9.94
CA LYS A 285 4.41 33.45 -9.97
C LYS A 285 3.65 33.27 -8.65
N LEU A 286 3.79 32.11 -7.99
CA LEU A 286 3.20 31.83 -6.68
C LEU A 286 3.83 32.68 -5.57
N ASP A 287 5.15 32.91 -5.64
CA ASP A 287 5.89 33.75 -4.70
C ASP A 287 5.45 35.23 -4.78
N ALA A 288 5.11 35.67 -6.00
CA ALA A 288 4.58 37.01 -6.27
C ALA A 288 3.04 37.13 -6.13
N ASP A 289 2.34 36.08 -5.69
CA ASP A 289 0.87 36.08 -5.60
C ASP A 289 0.37 37.16 -4.62
N PRO A 290 -0.67 37.94 -4.94
CA PRO A 290 -1.18 38.99 -4.06
C PRO A 290 -1.77 38.43 -2.74
N ARG A 291 -2.22 37.17 -2.71
CA ARG A 291 -2.83 36.54 -1.54
C ARG A 291 -1.74 36.14 -0.54
N LEU A 292 -1.72 36.81 0.61
CA LEU A 292 -0.77 36.52 1.70
C LEU A 292 -0.69 35.02 2.08
N PRO A 293 -1.80 34.26 2.19
CA PRO A 293 -1.72 32.84 2.50
C PRO A 293 -0.92 32.01 1.50
N VAL A 294 -0.98 32.35 0.20
CA VAL A 294 -0.22 31.66 -0.85
C VAL A 294 1.27 31.94 -0.68
N ARG A 295 1.66 33.20 -0.47
CA ARG A 295 3.05 33.57 -0.21
C ARG A 295 3.60 32.89 1.05
N GLN A 296 2.79 32.79 2.10
CA GLN A 296 3.19 32.11 3.34
C GLN A 296 3.42 30.60 3.10
N MET A 297 2.57 29.95 2.30
CA MET A 297 2.75 28.54 1.89
C MET A 297 4.04 28.36 1.10
N VAL A 298 4.34 29.24 0.14
CA VAL A 298 5.59 29.22 -0.63
C VAL A 298 6.79 29.38 0.30
N ALA A 299 6.80 30.41 1.16
CA ALA A 299 7.88 30.65 2.12
C ALA A 299 8.12 29.44 3.05
N THR A 300 7.05 28.80 3.52
CA THR A 300 7.14 27.57 4.32
C THR A 300 7.79 26.43 3.52
N ALA A 301 7.40 26.25 2.26
CA ALA A 301 8.04 25.28 1.39
C ALA A 301 9.53 25.60 1.13
N LYS A 302 9.92 26.88 0.98
CA LYS A 302 11.33 27.31 0.88
C LYS A 302 12.15 26.89 2.09
N ILE A 303 11.64 27.18 3.29
CA ILE A 303 12.33 26.84 4.54
C ILE A 303 12.55 25.32 4.65
N LEU A 304 11.50 24.53 4.39
CA LEU A 304 11.59 23.07 4.45
C LEU A 304 12.51 22.50 3.36
N ALA A 305 12.48 23.06 2.15
CA ALA A 305 13.39 22.70 1.07
C ALA A 305 14.85 22.96 1.45
N CYS A 306 15.15 24.10 2.09
CA CYS A 306 16.49 24.40 2.58
C CYS A 306 16.94 23.39 3.64
N PHE A 307 16.08 23.06 4.62
CA PHE A 307 16.43 22.03 5.61
C PHE A 307 16.71 20.68 4.95
N ALA A 308 15.84 20.22 4.06
CA ALA A 308 16.04 18.98 3.32
C ALA A 308 17.33 18.99 2.49
N TYR A 309 17.67 20.12 1.87
CA TYR A 309 18.87 20.25 1.03
C TYR A 309 20.16 20.24 1.85
N PHE A 310 20.20 20.95 2.98
CA PHE A 310 21.38 21.05 3.82
C PHE A 310 21.55 19.89 4.81
N GLU A 311 20.58 18.99 4.92
CA GLU A 311 20.75 17.78 5.73
C GLU A 311 21.71 16.78 5.08
N ASP A 312 21.79 16.79 3.74
CA ASP A 312 22.72 15.97 2.97
C ASP A 312 24.18 16.36 3.23
N GLU A 313 24.99 15.36 3.58
CA GLU A 313 26.42 15.54 3.88
C GLU A 313 27.21 15.99 2.66
N GLY A 314 26.86 15.51 1.47
CA GLY A 314 27.52 15.88 0.21
C GLY A 314 27.28 17.34 -0.16
N VAL A 315 26.07 17.84 0.05
CA VAL A 315 25.73 19.26 -0.11
C VAL A 315 26.50 20.12 0.89
N ARG A 316 26.51 19.74 2.18
CA ARG A 316 27.25 20.47 3.23
C ARG A 316 28.75 20.55 2.94
N ALA A 317 29.37 19.41 2.61
CA ALA A 317 30.80 19.35 2.31
C ALA A 317 31.18 20.25 1.12
N ARG A 318 30.35 20.30 0.08
CA ARG A 318 30.58 21.21 -1.07
C ARG A 318 30.45 22.68 -0.70
N PHE A 319 29.49 23.01 0.16
CA PHE A 319 29.29 24.38 0.62
C PHE A 319 30.47 24.86 1.48
N GLU A 320 30.94 24.01 2.40
CA GLU A 320 32.13 24.27 3.23
C GLU A 320 33.41 24.40 2.40
N ALA A 321 33.60 23.53 1.41
CA ALA A 321 34.74 23.63 0.49
C ALA A 321 34.73 24.93 -0.32
N GLY A 322 33.55 25.40 -0.75
CA GLY A 322 33.39 26.68 -1.45
C GLY A 322 33.73 27.89 -0.59
N LEU A 323 33.47 27.83 0.73
CA LEU A 323 33.83 28.89 1.68
C LEU A 323 35.35 28.96 1.95
N GLN A 324 36.07 27.86 1.72
CA GLN A 324 37.51 27.77 1.96
C GLN A 324 38.37 28.09 0.72
N ALA A 325 37.77 28.20 -0.46
CA ALA A 325 38.51 28.61 -1.65
C ALA A 325 38.96 30.08 -1.52
N PRO A 326 40.25 30.41 -1.75
CA PRO A 326 40.72 31.79 -1.72
C PRO A 326 39.99 32.60 -2.81
N GLY A 327 39.27 33.64 -2.39
CA GLY A 327 38.55 34.56 -3.25
C GLY A 327 39.43 35.57 -3.97
#